data_AF-Q8TQH8-F1
#
_entry.id   AF-Q8TQH8-F1
#
_cell.length_a   1.000
_cell.length_b   1.000
_cell.length_c   1.000
_cell.angle_alpha   90.00
_cell.angle_beta   90.00
_cell.angle_gamma   90.00
#
_symmetry.space_group_name_H-M   'P 1'
#
loop_
_entity.id
_entity.type
_entity.pdbx_description
1 polymer ?
#
loop_
_entity_poly.entity_id
_entity_poly.type
_entity_poly.pdbx_seq_one_letter_code
_entity_poly.pdbx_strand_id
1 'polypeptide(L)'
;MSNEPNYTNCKYMEKGEFIKFCVNNSVEITPDFLELFEKEKLLYPIKRWVYPKEYAIIKQHTFLSDKQVYDSTYSSLLELEEEIFKFCNLYLFNRINHPFDEKDKDWQQYLLDPTDNEFIIWKDYKVNYVDESGESWSTVRAQNYYSYWQIYELDGINDFRKSYFTVRFNDKENYYYRTCDKEFVEKWSRSNKNNILRFYQFESHYAFLCEFIQSYERNIFIAFKEKNAGDFLTEEELNILENNILNKCNKLMEIYDFTIDNLYEFLEVLCKKYFYEYKEKTKLQDLIKRDIWYCIQMIIYLTGDTWEDISLKIGRKGQIATYYKLYSRGEKNTLEVLFPNEREEIKERAMIYVDRIVKSYNKQSTPKYQLTNTDISNFIEFIETNDLDHFLIFIADSNVDYFSQKYKSKKNLTFYLRNLSIFIEEIIKTVGLNSIDEIRTQYIGDISGIKTILKPICKEETWWNTYVELEKEIAQKANSNNITILINKLPDEINKKNIRDKQRQFILLNILKATIIRNYYAHNSAKINNFKTSYPLLFESILNSIFIIWVIGKDKIRNE
;
A
#
# COMPACT_ATOMS: atom_id res chain seq x y z
N MET A 1 15.06 -2.08 -1.33
CA MET A 1 14.90 -1.42 -0.01
C MET A 1 15.39 0.00 -0.15
N SER A 2 14.53 1.00 0.09
CA SER A 2 14.88 2.41 0.03
C SER A 2 15.86 2.75 1.17
N ASN A 3 16.92 3.49 0.86
CA ASN A 3 17.92 4.00 1.82
C ASN A 3 17.40 5.14 2.71
N GLU A 4 16.08 5.32 2.82
CA GLU A 4 15.52 6.29 3.76
C GLU A 4 15.44 5.63 5.15
N PRO A 5 15.93 6.29 6.21
CA PRO A 5 15.75 5.77 7.56
C PRO A 5 14.26 5.62 7.82
N ASN A 6 13.80 4.42 8.20
CA ASN A 6 12.42 4.23 8.61
C ASN A 6 12.27 4.76 10.04
N TYR A 7 12.23 6.09 10.15
CA TYR A 7 12.18 6.84 11.41
C TYR A 7 11.06 6.32 12.34
N THR A 8 9.98 5.82 11.77
CA THR A 8 8.80 5.40 12.51
C THR A 8 8.88 4.04 13.18
N ASN A 9 9.92 3.26 12.92
CA ASN A 9 10.12 1.95 13.56
C ASN A 9 10.69 2.07 14.98
N CYS A 10 10.93 3.30 15.44
CA CYS A 10 11.34 3.61 16.80
C CYS A 10 10.46 4.74 17.35
N LYS A 11 9.86 4.51 18.52
CA LYS A 11 9.09 5.51 19.27
C LYS A 11 9.92 6.74 19.62
N TYR A 12 11.23 6.57 19.81
CA TYR A 12 12.16 7.59 20.28
C TYR A 12 13.12 8.04 19.17
N MET A 13 12.98 9.30 18.76
CA MET A 13 13.89 10.00 17.85
C MET A 13 14.68 11.05 18.60
N GLU A 14 16.00 11.02 18.49
CA GLU A 14 16.80 12.12 19.00
C GLU A 14 16.39 13.43 18.29
N LYS A 15 16.39 14.54 19.04
CA LYS A 15 16.03 15.90 18.57
C LYS A 15 16.50 16.21 17.15
N GLY A 16 17.76 15.92 16.82
CA GLY A 16 18.32 16.21 15.50
C GLY A 16 17.60 15.46 14.37
N GLU A 17 17.31 14.18 14.59
CA GLU A 17 16.58 13.34 13.65
C GLU A 17 15.09 13.71 13.58
N PHE A 18 14.47 14.07 14.70
CA PHE A 18 13.10 14.58 14.71
C PHE A 18 12.95 15.87 13.90
N ILE A 19 13.89 16.81 14.01
CA ILE A 19 13.89 18.04 13.20
C ILE A 19 14.03 17.70 11.72
N LYS A 20 14.97 16.82 11.34
CA LYS A 20 15.12 16.37 9.95
C LYS A 20 13.85 15.72 9.43
N PHE A 21 13.22 14.86 10.24
CA PHE A 21 11.97 14.20 9.92
C PHE A 21 10.84 15.20 9.66
N CYS A 22 10.68 16.21 10.53
CA CYS A 22 9.68 17.26 10.34
C CYS A 22 9.91 18.07 9.06
N VAL A 23 11.15 18.53 8.83
CA VAL A 23 11.52 19.29 7.62
C VAL A 23 11.28 18.47 6.36
N ASN A 24 11.62 17.18 6.38
CA ASN A 24 11.39 16.26 5.26
C ASN A 24 9.90 16.08 4.94
N ASN A 25 9.01 16.31 5.90
CA ASN A 25 7.55 16.24 5.76
C ASN A 25 6.90 17.63 5.62
N SER A 26 7.68 18.67 5.28
CA SER A 26 7.20 20.05 5.10
C SER A 26 6.61 20.68 6.38
N VAL A 27 7.05 20.25 7.55
CA VAL A 27 6.71 20.85 8.85
C VAL A 27 7.93 21.61 9.38
N GLU A 28 7.85 22.95 9.34
CA GLU A 28 8.97 23.82 9.72
C GLU A 28 9.27 23.77 11.21
N ILE A 29 10.52 23.47 11.57
CA ILE A 29 10.96 23.49 12.96
C ILE A 29 12.46 23.73 13.08
N THR A 30 12.88 24.38 14.16
CA THR A 30 14.29 24.61 14.52
C THR A 30 14.51 24.23 15.99
N PRO A 31 15.76 24.01 16.43
CA PRO A 31 16.06 23.75 17.83
C PRO A 31 15.51 24.83 18.76
N ASP A 32 15.66 26.11 18.40
CA ASP A 32 15.19 27.25 19.20
C ASP A 32 13.66 27.25 19.35
N PHE A 33 12.93 26.81 18.33
CA PHE A 33 11.47 26.68 18.43
C PHE A 33 11.05 25.52 19.31
N LEU A 34 11.75 24.38 19.27
CA LEU A 34 11.45 23.28 20.17
C LEU A 34 11.69 23.68 21.63
N GLU A 35 12.79 24.36 21.91
CA GLU A 35 13.05 24.90 23.25
C GLU A 35 11.97 25.92 23.66
N LEU A 36 11.57 26.81 22.74
CA LEU A 36 10.48 27.75 22.98
C LEU A 36 9.16 27.04 23.24
N PHE A 37 8.82 26.01 22.48
CA PHE A 37 7.58 25.25 22.67
C PHE A 37 7.57 24.48 23.98
N GLU A 38 8.70 23.92 24.40
CA GLU A 38 8.83 23.31 25.73
C GLU A 38 8.63 24.36 26.84
N LYS A 39 9.29 25.51 26.71
CA LYS A 39 9.16 26.64 27.65
C LYS A 39 7.72 27.14 27.77
N GLU A 40 7.02 27.24 26.65
CA GLU A 40 5.64 27.73 26.57
C GLU A 40 4.60 26.62 26.80
N LYS A 41 5.03 25.41 27.17
CA LYS A 41 4.17 24.28 27.49
C LYS A 41 3.30 23.81 26.31
N LEU A 42 3.86 23.89 25.11
CA LEU A 42 3.20 23.52 23.86
C LEU A 42 3.67 22.16 23.32
N LEU A 43 4.92 21.79 23.55
CA LEU A 43 5.44 20.50 23.09
C LEU A 43 6.61 20.08 23.97
N TYR A 44 6.57 18.84 24.46
CA TYR A 44 7.60 18.26 25.30
C TYR A 44 8.31 17.12 24.58
N PRO A 45 9.61 16.89 24.81
CA PRO A 45 10.20 15.60 24.48
C PRO A 45 9.46 14.49 25.21
N ILE A 46 9.16 13.37 24.56
CA ILE A 46 8.53 12.20 25.20
C ILE A 46 9.49 11.46 26.14
N LYS A 47 10.80 11.71 26.02
CA LYS A 47 11.83 11.20 26.93
C LYS A 47 13.04 12.12 26.91
N ARG A 48 13.69 12.25 28.06
CA ARG A 48 14.98 12.94 28.17
C ARG A 48 15.96 12.02 28.88
N TRP A 49 17.09 11.74 28.24
CA TRP A 49 18.19 11.03 28.85
C TRP A 49 19.18 12.03 29.44
N VAL A 50 19.32 12.06 30.76
CA VAL A 50 20.20 12.98 31.48
C VAL A 50 21.37 12.25 32.11
N TYR A 51 22.58 12.73 31.85
CA TYR A 51 23.82 12.20 32.38
C TYR A 51 24.37 13.04 33.53
N PRO A 52 25.11 12.43 34.48
CA PRO A 52 26.06 13.14 35.32
C PRO A 52 27.07 13.95 34.48
N LYS A 53 27.57 15.06 35.02
CA LYS A 53 28.49 15.94 34.27
C LYS A 53 29.78 15.21 33.91
N GLU A 54 30.28 14.42 34.85
CA GLU A 54 31.48 13.61 34.76
C GLU A 54 31.35 12.56 33.66
N TYR A 55 30.20 11.88 33.57
CA TYR A 55 29.93 10.92 32.50
C TYR A 55 29.87 11.58 31.12
N ALA A 56 29.20 12.74 31.01
CA ALA A 56 29.14 13.49 29.76
C ALA A 56 30.55 13.88 29.26
N ILE A 57 31.46 14.17 30.19
CA ILE A 57 32.86 14.48 29.87
C ILE A 57 33.60 13.23 29.37
N ILE A 58 33.46 12.11 30.07
CA ILE A 58 34.07 10.83 29.69
C ILE A 58 33.59 10.39 28.29
N LYS A 59 32.28 10.42 28.05
CA LYS A 59 31.68 10.03 26.76
C LYS A 59 32.28 10.83 25.60
N GLN A 60 32.49 12.13 25.78
CA GLN A 60 33.12 13.00 24.78
C GLN A 60 34.59 12.63 24.52
N HIS A 61 35.38 12.35 25.57
CA HIS A 61 36.78 11.93 25.43
C HIS A 61 36.94 10.52 24.83
N THR A 62 35.97 9.63 25.07
CA THR A 62 36.02 8.26 24.55
C THR A 62 35.77 8.21 23.04
N PHE A 63 35.03 9.18 22.48
CA PHE A 63 34.96 9.37 21.02
C PHE A 63 36.30 9.79 20.38
N LEU A 64 37.30 10.19 21.19
CA LEU A 64 38.59 10.72 20.74
C LEU A 64 39.79 9.81 21.07
N SER A 65 39.61 8.69 21.81
CA SER A 65 40.72 7.80 22.19
C SER A 65 40.33 6.32 22.34
N ASP A 66 41.20 5.42 21.86
CA ASP A 66 40.96 3.96 21.73
C ASP A 66 41.06 3.14 23.05
N LYS A 67 41.07 3.77 24.24
CA LYS A 67 41.20 3.06 25.52
C LYS A 67 40.04 3.34 26.47
N GLN A 68 39.16 2.35 26.60
CA GLN A 68 38.05 2.34 27.57
C GLN A 68 38.54 1.86 28.94
N VAL A 69 38.47 2.73 29.95
CA VAL A 69 38.36 2.31 31.36
C VAL A 69 37.22 3.12 31.94
N TYR A 70 36.01 2.59 31.89
CA TYR A 70 34.88 3.21 32.55
C TYR A 70 34.87 2.82 34.03
N ASP A 71 34.66 3.81 34.90
CA ASP A 71 34.42 3.57 36.31
C ASP A 71 33.11 2.77 36.49
N SER A 72 33.15 1.77 37.36
CA SER A 72 31.99 0.96 37.79
C SER A 72 30.79 1.80 38.25
N THR A 73 31.03 3.04 38.67
CA THR A 73 30.03 4.05 39.06
C THR A 73 29.00 4.35 37.96
N TYR A 74 29.33 4.17 36.68
CA TYR A 74 28.42 4.44 35.55
C TYR A 74 27.95 3.19 34.81
N SER A 75 28.09 2.01 35.44
CA SER A 75 27.72 0.71 34.87
C SER A 75 26.29 0.67 34.29
N SER A 76 25.31 1.25 34.98
CA SER A 76 23.92 1.30 34.52
C SER A 76 23.71 2.15 33.27
N LEU A 77 24.47 3.24 33.07
CA LEU A 77 24.43 4.03 31.85
C LEU A 77 25.04 3.29 30.65
N LEU A 78 26.14 2.56 30.88
CA LEU A 78 26.76 1.71 29.86
C LEU A 78 25.85 0.56 29.47
N GLU A 79 25.18 -0.07 30.45
CA GLU A 79 24.19 -1.10 30.21
C GLU A 79 23.06 -0.56 29.33
N LEU A 80 22.51 0.63 29.64
CA LEU A 80 21.51 1.27 28.79
C LEU A 80 22.02 1.56 27.36
N GLU A 81 23.26 2.03 27.19
CA GLU A 81 23.86 2.22 25.87
C GLU A 81 23.96 0.91 25.07
N GLU A 82 24.38 -0.17 25.72
CA GLU A 82 24.45 -1.51 25.12
C GLU A 82 23.05 -2.02 24.75
N GLU A 83 22.07 -1.83 25.61
CA GLU A 83 20.69 -2.26 25.40
C GLU A 83 20.03 -1.47 24.24
N ILE A 84 20.33 -0.18 24.09
CA ILE A 84 19.92 0.62 22.92
C ILE A 84 20.63 0.12 21.66
N PHE A 85 21.93 -0.17 21.74
CA PHE A 85 22.66 -0.75 20.61
C PHE A 85 22.02 -2.08 20.17
N LYS A 86 21.70 -2.97 21.11
CA LYS A 86 20.99 -4.23 20.82
C LYS A 86 19.64 -3.97 20.17
N PHE A 87 18.88 -3.00 20.68
CA PHE A 87 17.59 -2.61 20.12
C PHE A 87 17.71 -2.15 18.66
N CYS A 88 18.67 -1.28 18.36
CA CYS A 88 18.87 -0.75 17.01
C CYS A 88 19.37 -1.82 16.03
N ASN A 89 20.06 -2.86 16.51
CA ASN A 89 20.63 -3.94 15.69
C ASN A 89 19.73 -5.19 15.66
N LEU A 90 18.54 -5.05 15.05
CA LEU A 90 17.57 -6.14 14.91
C LEU A 90 18.12 -7.41 14.23
N TYR A 91 19.10 -7.26 13.32
CA TYR A 91 19.80 -8.40 12.71
C TYR A 91 20.55 -9.27 13.73
N LEU A 92 20.98 -8.69 14.84
CA LEU A 92 21.72 -9.39 15.88
C LEU A 92 20.81 -9.80 17.05
N PHE A 93 19.79 -9.01 17.37
CA PHE A 93 18.98 -9.20 18.58
C PHE A 93 17.47 -9.14 18.31
N ASN A 94 16.74 -10.10 18.90
CA ASN A 94 15.28 -10.21 18.76
C ASN A 94 14.56 -9.47 19.90
N ARG A 95 14.82 -8.17 20.04
CA ARG A 95 14.14 -7.33 21.03
C ARG A 95 12.89 -6.71 20.41
N ILE A 96 11.82 -6.53 21.21
CA ILE A 96 10.55 -5.94 20.77
C ILE A 96 10.32 -4.56 21.43
N ASN A 97 10.49 -4.43 22.75
CA ASN A 97 10.31 -3.17 23.46
C ASN A 97 11.59 -2.33 23.48
N HIS A 98 11.45 -1.00 23.55
CA HIS A 98 12.60 -0.10 23.66
C HIS A 98 13.15 -0.12 25.10
N PRO A 99 14.48 -0.04 25.31
CA PRO A 99 15.07 0.00 26.66
C PRO A 99 14.51 1.11 27.56
N PHE A 100 14.05 2.22 26.97
CA PHE A 100 13.41 3.33 27.69
C PHE A 100 12.03 2.99 28.26
N ASP A 101 11.35 1.97 27.73
CA ASP A 101 10.04 1.51 28.19
C ASP A 101 10.15 0.42 29.28
N GLU A 102 11.35 -0.09 29.57
CA GLU A 102 11.57 -1.15 30.57
C GLU A 102 11.51 -0.62 31.99
N LYS A 103 10.74 -1.29 32.85
CA LYS A 103 10.58 -0.96 34.28
C LYS A 103 11.60 -1.72 35.14
N ASP A 104 11.82 -1.23 36.35
CA ASP A 104 12.64 -1.87 37.38
C ASP A 104 14.12 -2.06 36.98
N LYS A 105 14.66 -1.05 36.30
CA LYS A 105 16.06 -1.00 35.85
C LYS A 105 16.80 0.16 36.49
N ASP A 106 18.05 -0.06 36.90
CA ASP A 106 18.87 0.94 37.59
C ASP A 106 19.12 2.19 36.74
N TRP A 107 19.12 2.06 35.42
CA TRP A 107 19.30 3.19 34.51
C TRP A 107 18.09 4.12 34.41
N GLN A 108 16.92 3.73 34.95
CA GLN A 108 15.72 4.57 34.90
C GLN A 108 15.91 5.91 35.62
N GLN A 109 16.80 5.99 36.61
CA GLN A 109 17.14 7.24 37.29
C GLN A 109 17.72 8.32 36.35
N TYR A 110 18.22 7.93 35.17
CA TYR A 110 18.78 8.82 34.16
C TYR A 110 17.77 9.16 33.05
N LEU A 111 16.57 8.59 33.11
CA LEU A 111 15.50 8.82 32.14
C LEU A 111 14.42 9.67 32.80
N LEU A 112 14.22 10.87 32.26
CA LEU A 112 13.16 11.77 32.68
C LEU A 112 12.04 11.75 31.65
N ASP A 113 10.80 11.83 32.13
CA ASP A 113 9.63 12.14 31.33
C ASP A 113 9.32 13.64 31.54
N PRO A 114 9.73 14.53 30.62
CA PRO A 114 9.48 15.96 30.78
C PRO A 114 7.98 16.26 30.94
N THR A 115 7.65 17.09 31.93
CA THR A 115 6.27 17.51 32.23
C THR A 115 6.21 19.02 32.48
N ASP A 116 4.99 19.54 32.58
CA ASP A 116 4.67 20.96 32.77
C ASP A 116 5.29 21.63 34.02
N ASN A 117 5.82 20.86 34.96
CA ASN A 117 6.17 21.37 36.28
C ASN A 117 7.59 21.96 36.36
N GLU A 118 8.53 21.57 35.48
CA GLU A 118 9.92 22.05 35.54
C GLU A 118 10.57 22.16 34.16
N PHE A 119 10.52 23.36 33.55
CA PHE A 119 11.31 23.67 32.35
C PHE A 119 12.74 24.10 32.72
N ILE A 120 13.73 23.45 32.15
CA ILE A 120 15.15 23.82 32.25
C ILE A 120 15.60 24.36 30.90
N ILE A 121 16.14 25.57 30.87
CA ILE A 121 16.68 26.18 29.65
C ILE A 121 17.77 25.27 29.10
N TRP A 122 17.74 24.97 27.80
CA TRP A 122 18.60 23.93 27.23
C TRP A 122 20.09 24.25 27.38
N LYS A 123 20.43 25.55 27.43
CA LYS A 123 21.80 26.02 27.74
C LYS A 123 22.30 25.53 29.11
N ASP A 124 21.42 25.27 30.06
CA ASP A 124 21.77 24.82 31.42
C ASP A 124 22.09 23.31 31.47
N TYR A 125 21.87 22.59 30.35
CA TYR A 125 22.42 21.26 30.12
C TYR A 125 23.82 21.29 29.51
N LYS A 126 24.36 22.45 29.16
CA LYS A 126 25.72 22.57 28.63
C LYS A 126 26.75 22.37 29.75
N VAL A 127 27.72 21.51 29.50
CA VAL A 127 28.88 21.28 30.37
C VAL A 127 30.10 21.84 29.67
N ASN A 128 30.72 22.85 30.27
CA ASN A 128 32.00 23.38 29.80
C ASN A 128 33.11 22.72 30.62
N TYR A 129 34.15 22.23 29.95
CA TYR A 129 35.30 21.59 30.57
C TYR A 129 36.58 22.15 29.95
N VAL A 130 37.61 22.26 30.78
CA VAL A 130 38.97 22.63 30.36
C VAL A 130 39.84 21.45 30.73
N ASP A 131 40.52 20.89 29.73
CA ASP A 131 41.37 19.72 29.94
C ASP A 131 42.72 20.07 30.59
N GLU A 132 43.53 19.04 30.86
CA GLU A 132 44.85 19.19 31.47
C GLU A 132 45.83 19.99 30.59
N SER A 133 45.57 20.10 29.28
CA SER A 133 46.37 20.88 28.33
C SER A 133 45.91 22.35 28.23
N GLY A 134 44.81 22.70 28.90
CA GLY A 134 44.19 24.02 28.83
C GLY A 134 43.23 24.21 27.66
N GLU A 135 42.93 23.16 26.91
CA GLU A 135 41.95 23.21 25.82
C GLU A 135 40.53 23.21 26.40
N SER A 136 39.75 24.23 26.05
CA SER A 136 38.35 24.36 26.48
C SER A 136 37.40 23.78 25.45
N TRP A 137 36.51 22.90 25.87
CA TRP A 137 35.44 22.38 25.03
C TRP A 137 34.13 22.31 25.79
N SER A 138 33.05 22.04 25.06
CA SER A 138 31.71 21.95 25.65
C SER A 138 30.92 20.76 25.11
N THR A 139 30.22 20.08 26.01
CA THR A 139 29.30 18.99 25.69
C THR A 139 27.92 19.26 26.30
N VAL A 140 26.95 18.39 26.04
CA VAL A 140 25.58 18.48 26.57
C VAL A 140 25.29 17.26 27.42
N ARG A 141 24.81 17.46 28.64
CA ARG A 141 24.48 16.37 29.58
C ARG A 141 23.06 15.82 29.42
N ALA A 142 22.32 16.24 28.40
CA ALA A 142 20.96 15.80 28.15
C ALA A 142 20.70 15.56 26.67
N GLN A 143 20.06 14.43 26.36
CA GLN A 143 19.54 14.11 25.03
C GLN A 143 18.01 14.11 25.08
N ASN A 144 17.40 14.90 24.20
CA ASN A 144 15.94 15.02 24.09
C ASN A 144 15.43 14.09 22.98
N TYR A 145 14.44 13.27 23.31
CA TYR A 145 13.79 12.36 22.39
C TYR A 145 12.34 12.75 22.16
N TYR A 146 11.96 12.80 20.89
CA TYR A 146 10.60 13.05 20.42
C TYR A 146 10.07 11.81 19.71
N SER A 147 8.76 11.74 19.51
CA SER A 147 8.16 10.71 18.68
C SER A 147 7.77 11.23 17.31
N TYR A 148 7.70 10.36 16.30
CA TYR A 148 7.29 10.79 14.96
C TYR A 148 5.90 11.43 14.97
N TRP A 149 4.98 10.91 15.78
CA TRP A 149 3.59 11.38 15.82
C TRP A 149 3.48 12.83 16.33
N GLN A 150 4.46 13.32 17.09
CA GLN A 150 4.48 14.71 17.56
C GLN A 150 4.59 15.73 16.42
N ILE A 151 4.93 15.30 15.19
CA ILE A 151 4.82 16.13 14.00
C ILE A 151 3.40 16.65 13.78
N TYR A 152 2.39 15.89 14.22
CA TYR A 152 0.99 16.23 14.08
C TYR A 152 0.56 17.38 14.96
N GLU A 153 1.05 17.40 16.19
CA GLU A 153 0.86 18.50 17.14
C GLU A 153 1.64 19.72 16.67
N LEU A 154 2.88 19.50 16.25
CA LEU A 154 3.77 20.54 15.74
C LEU A 154 3.18 21.27 14.54
N ASP A 155 2.53 20.54 13.63
CA ASP A 155 1.86 21.14 12.49
C ASP A 155 0.69 22.05 12.93
N GLY A 156 -0.12 21.58 13.87
CA GLY A 156 -1.19 22.37 14.50
C GLY A 156 -0.65 23.61 15.23
N ILE A 157 0.45 23.46 15.97
CA ILE A 157 1.16 24.55 16.65
C ILE A 157 1.70 25.55 15.62
N ASN A 158 2.20 25.09 14.47
CA ASN A 158 2.73 25.95 13.42
C ASN A 158 1.64 26.76 12.70
N ASP A 159 0.47 26.17 12.48
CA ASP A 159 -0.68 26.88 11.92
C ASP A 159 -1.25 27.89 12.92
N PHE A 160 -1.28 27.53 14.22
CA PHE A 160 -1.53 28.49 15.30
C PHE A 160 -0.49 29.61 15.30
N ARG A 161 0.79 29.27 15.14
CA ARG A 161 1.92 30.21 15.17
C ARG A 161 1.80 31.28 14.09
N LYS A 162 1.53 30.87 12.85
CA LYS A 162 1.32 31.78 11.71
C LYS A 162 0.22 32.80 11.95
N SER A 163 -0.77 32.43 12.77
CA SER A 163 -1.96 33.26 13.02
C SER A 163 -1.80 34.22 14.21
N TYR A 164 -0.91 33.93 15.18
CA TYR A 164 -0.93 34.63 16.48
C TYR A 164 0.43 35.00 17.11
N PHE A 165 1.58 34.59 16.56
CA PHE A 165 2.87 35.03 17.11
C PHE A 165 3.22 36.46 16.68
N THR A 166 3.70 37.25 17.64
CA THR A 166 4.23 38.59 17.42
C THR A 166 5.72 38.64 17.74
N VAL A 167 6.49 39.44 17.00
CA VAL A 167 7.89 39.73 17.34
C VAL A 167 7.87 40.97 18.24
N ARG A 168 8.38 40.83 19.47
CA ARG A 168 8.56 41.95 20.40
C ARG A 168 10.04 42.24 20.59
N PHE A 169 10.35 43.50 20.87
CA PHE A 169 11.70 43.94 21.18
C PHE A 169 11.84 44.06 22.70
N ASN A 170 12.88 43.46 23.26
CA ASN A 170 13.24 43.61 24.66
C ASN A 170 14.24 44.77 24.77
N ASP A 171 13.75 45.94 25.18
CA ASP A 171 14.56 47.16 25.31
C ASP A 171 15.72 47.00 26.31
N LYS A 172 15.56 46.17 27.35
CA LYS A 172 16.56 46.03 28.42
C LYS A 172 17.76 45.19 28.00
N GLU A 173 17.50 44.16 27.20
CA GLU A 173 18.51 43.17 26.79
C GLU A 173 18.88 43.33 25.30
N ASN A 174 18.30 44.33 24.62
CA ASN A 174 18.57 44.71 23.23
C ASN A 174 18.48 43.55 22.22
N TYR A 175 17.40 42.76 22.30
CA TYR A 175 17.14 41.70 21.32
C TYR A 175 15.65 41.59 21.00
N TYR A 176 15.36 41.10 19.81
CA TYR A 176 14.00 40.72 19.42
C TYR A 176 13.71 39.30 19.91
N TYR A 177 12.55 39.11 20.53
CA TYR A 177 12.05 37.82 20.95
C TYR A 177 10.65 37.59 20.39
N ARG A 178 10.37 36.33 20.06
CA ARG A 178 9.03 35.92 19.63
C ARG A 178 8.18 35.70 20.86
N THR A 179 6.96 36.23 20.85
CA THR A 179 6.02 36.08 21.97
C THR A 179 4.59 36.11 21.45
N CYS A 180 3.72 35.37 22.13
CA CYS A 180 2.28 35.45 21.90
C CYS A 180 1.72 36.54 22.81
N ASP A 181 0.99 37.48 22.24
CA ASP A 181 0.35 38.52 23.05
C ASP A 181 -0.64 37.89 24.04
N LYS A 182 -0.48 38.15 25.34
CA LYS A 182 -1.33 37.57 26.39
C LYS A 182 -2.82 37.85 26.12
N GLU A 183 -3.14 39.02 25.59
CA GLU A 183 -4.51 39.42 25.27
C GLU A 183 -5.12 38.59 24.12
N PHE A 184 -4.34 38.24 23.09
CA PHE A 184 -4.79 37.38 21.99
C PHE A 184 -4.90 35.92 22.42
N VAL A 185 -3.97 35.43 23.24
CA VAL A 185 -4.03 34.10 23.86
C VAL A 185 -5.22 33.99 24.81
N GLU A 186 -5.55 35.02 25.59
CA GLU A 186 -6.72 35.07 26.48
C GLU A 186 -8.04 35.20 25.72
N LYS A 187 -8.10 36.01 24.66
CA LYS A 187 -9.30 36.16 23.81
C LYS A 187 -9.61 34.85 23.08
N TRP A 188 -8.58 34.17 22.59
CA TRP A 188 -8.71 32.85 21.98
C TRP A 188 -8.97 31.74 23.02
N SER A 189 -8.35 31.76 24.20
CA SER A 189 -8.63 30.78 25.26
C SER A 189 -10.05 30.94 25.85
N ARG A 190 -10.63 32.14 25.83
CA ARG A 190 -12.02 32.37 26.25
C ARG A 190 -13.06 31.95 25.20
N SER A 191 -12.77 32.12 23.90
CA SER A 191 -13.69 31.68 22.83
C SER A 191 -13.44 30.23 22.34
N ASN A 192 -12.28 29.65 22.66
CA ASN A 192 -11.76 28.41 22.07
C ASN A 192 -10.82 27.65 23.04
N LYS A 193 -11.03 27.67 24.36
CA LYS A 193 -10.34 26.76 25.31
C LYS A 193 -10.39 25.29 24.85
N ASN A 194 -11.47 24.94 24.16
CA ASN A 194 -11.67 23.65 23.50
C ASN A 194 -10.67 23.35 22.36
N ASN A 195 -9.98 24.34 21.77
CA ASN A 195 -9.07 24.13 20.64
C ASN A 195 -7.61 23.84 21.05
N ILE A 196 -7.10 24.37 22.19
CA ILE A 196 -5.80 23.88 22.74
C ILE A 196 -5.97 22.45 23.23
N LEU A 197 -7.07 22.20 23.96
CA LEU A 197 -7.43 20.87 24.41
C LEU A 197 -7.64 19.90 23.23
N ARG A 198 -8.06 20.38 22.05
CA ARG A 198 -8.12 19.58 20.81
C ARG A 198 -6.77 19.13 20.28
N PHE A 199 -5.68 19.89 20.50
CA PHE A 199 -4.35 19.45 20.02
C PHE A 199 -3.87 18.21 20.77
N TYR A 200 -4.09 18.17 22.09
CA TYR A 200 -3.71 17.04 22.96
C TYR A 200 -4.80 15.99 23.12
N GLN A 201 -6.01 16.21 22.59
CA GLN A 201 -7.16 15.31 22.77
C GLN A 201 -6.86 13.87 22.33
N PHE A 202 -5.97 13.70 21.35
CA PHE A 202 -5.59 12.40 20.81
C PHE A 202 -4.12 12.04 21.08
N GLU A 203 -3.43 12.74 21.97
CA GLU A 203 -2.01 12.47 22.31
C GLU A 203 -1.81 11.02 22.75
N SER A 204 -2.65 10.55 23.67
CA SER A 204 -2.65 9.16 24.15
C SER A 204 -2.91 8.16 23.02
N HIS A 205 -3.77 8.50 22.05
CA HIS A 205 -4.09 7.65 20.91
C HIS A 205 -2.92 7.55 19.92
N TYR A 206 -2.23 8.67 19.67
CA TYR A 206 -1.02 8.70 18.86
C TYR A 206 0.14 7.93 19.52
N ALA A 207 0.35 8.11 20.82
CA ALA A 207 1.35 7.37 21.58
C ALA A 207 1.06 5.86 21.55
N PHE A 208 -0.19 5.47 21.78
CA PHE A 208 -0.68 4.10 21.67
C PHE A 208 -0.43 3.49 20.28
N LEU A 209 -0.80 4.19 19.21
CA LEU A 209 -0.58 3.71 17.84
C LEU A 209 0.92 3.60 17.51
N CYS A 210 1.73 4.53 17.98
CA CYS A 210 3.18 4.48 17.82
C CYS A 210 3.79 3.23 18.48
N GLU A 211 3.34 2.88 19.69
CA GLU A 211 3.78 1.65 20.36
C GLU A 211 3.34 0.39 19.62
N PHE A 212 2.12 0.38 19.09
CA PHE A 212 1.64 -0.70 18.25
C PHE A 212 2.52 -0.85 16.99
N ILE A 213 2.76 0.23 16.26
CA ILE A 213 3.57 0.23 15.03
C ILE A 213 4.98 -0.32 15.29
N GLN A 214 5.66 0.18 16.32
CA GLN A 214 6.99 -0.30 16.69
C GLN A 214 6.97 -1.82 16.96
N SER A 215 5.98 -2.31 17.70
CA SER A 215 5.88 -3.72 18.02
C SER A 215 5.53 -4.56 16.79
N TYR A 216 4.58 -4.12 15.98
CA TYR A 216 4.12 -4.79 14.77
C TYR A 216 5.27 -4.99 13.77
N GLU A 217 5.96 -3.91 13.41
CA GLU A 217 7.08 -3.93 12.47
C GLU A 217 8.23 -4.84 12.95
N ARG A 218 8.51 -4.83 14.26
CA ARG A 218 9.57 -5.66 14.83
C ARG A 218 9.19 -7.13 14.88
N ASN A 219 7.93 -7.47 15.20
CA ASN A 219 7.47 -8.85 15.14
C ASN A 219 7.53 -9.40 13.70
N ILE A 220 7.11 -8.62 12.70
CA ILE A 220 7.25 -9.00 11.29
C ILE A 220 8.73 -9.20 10.93
N PHE A 221 9.59 -8.24 11.26
CA PHE A 221 11.01 -8.35 10.97
C PHE A 221 11.61 -9.62 11.58
N ILE A 222 11.30 -9.93 12.85
CA ILE A 222 11.80 -11.12 13.54
C ILE A 222 11.30 -12.39 12.85
N ALA A 223 10.01 -12.46 12.49
CA ALA A 223 9.44 -13.62 11.81
C ALA A 223 10.11 -13.89 10.44
N PHE A 224 10.48 -12.85 9.70
CA PHE A 224 11.11 -12.98 8.39
C PHE A 224 12.64 -12.94 8.40
N LYS A 225 13.27 -12.72 9.56
CA LYS A 225 14.72 -12.49 9.68
C LYS A 225 15.58 -13.63 9.11
N GLU A 226 15.13 -14.87 9.28
CA GLU A 226 15.84 -16.07 8.83
C GLU A 226 15.34 -16.60 7.48
N LYS A 227 14.40 -15.89 6.83
CA LYS A 227 13.80 -16.29 5.55
C LYS A 227 14.59 -15.70 4.39
N ASN A 228 14.75 -16.47 3.30
CA ASN A 228 15.31 -15.92 2.08
C ASN A 228 14.26 -15.13 1.29
N ALA A 229 14.72 -14.36 0.30
CA ALA A 229 13.83 -13.65 -0.60
C ALA A 229 12.92 -14.63 -1.35
N GLY A 230 11.61 -14.52 -1.12
CA GLY A 230 10.59 -15.38 -1.73
C GLY A 230 10.14 -16.55 -0.86
N ASP A 231 10.77 -16.77 0.30
CA ASP A 231 10.28 -17.74 1.29
C ASP A 231 9.07 -17.18 2.04
N PHE A 232 8.10 -18.06 2.33
CA PHE A 232 6.90 -17.74 3.09
C PHE A 232 7.02 -18.26 4.53
N LEU A 233 6.25 -17.67 5.44
CA LEU A 233 6.05 -18.23 6.78
C LEU A 233 5.24 -19.53 6.66
N THR A 234 5.56 -20.52 7.48
CA THR A 234 4.68 -21.66 7.68
C THR A 234 3.42 -21.22 8.43
N GLU A 235 2.36 -22.03 8.39
CA GLU A 235 1.12 -21.74 9.13
C GLU A 235 1.38 -21.61 10.64
N GLU A 236 2.28 -22.43 11.20
CA GLU A 236 2.69 -22.33 12.61
C GLU A 236 3.42 -21.02 12.92
N GLU A 237 4.38 -20.62 12.08
CA GLU A 237 5.10 -19.35 12.24
C GLU A 237 4.17 -18.14 12.10
N LEU A 238 3.22 -18.20 11.17
CA LEU A 238 2.18 -17.17 11.00
C LEU A 238 1.29 -17.07 12.24
N ASN A 239 0.81 -18.20 12.75
CA ASN A 239 0.02 -18.24 13.97
C ASN A 239 0.79 -17.67 15.17
N ILE A 240 2.09 -17.95 15.30
CA ILE A 240 2.93 -17.37 16.36
C ILE A 240 3.04 -15.85 16.20
N LEU A 241 3.29 -15.36 14.99
CA LEU A 241 3.36 -13.94 14.68
C LEU A 241 2.05 -13.22 15.04
N GLU A 242 0.91 -13.75 14.57
CA GLU A 242 -0.42 -13.17 14.81
C GLU A 242 -0.77 -13.15 16.31
N ASN A 243 -0.48 -14.24 17.03
CA ASN A 243 -0.68 -14.30 18.48
C ASN A 243 0.19 -13.28 19.23
N ASN A 244 1.45 -13.09 18.82
CA ASN A 244 2.32 -12.09 19.44
C ASN A 244 1.81 -10.66 19.23
N ILE A 245 1.30 -10.36 18.03
CA ILE A 245 0.71 -9.06 17.71
C ILE A 245 -0.57 -8.85 18.52
N LEU A 246 -1.48 -9.83 18.53
CA LEU A 246 -2.74 -9.77 19.29
C LEU A 246 -2.49 -9.57 20.79
N ASN A 247 -1.56 -10.32 21.38
CA ASN A 247 -1.17 -10.17 22.78
C ASN A 247 -0.66 -8.76 23.09
N LYS A 248 0.12 -8.16 22.18
CA LYS A 248 0.55 -6.77 22.32
C LYS A 248 -0.63 -5.81 22.23
N CYS A 249 -1.55 -5.99 21.28
CA CYS A 249 -2.74 -5.14 21.15
C CYS A 249 -3.56 -5.14 22.45
N ASN A 250 -3.87 -6.32 22.99
CA ASN A 250 -4.62 -6.46 24.25
C ASN A 250 -3.92 -5.74 25.41
N LYS A 251 -2.60 -5.96 25.55
CA LYS A 251 -1.81 -5.28 26.58
C LYS A 251 -1.82 -3.76 26.43
N LEU A 252 -1.76 -3.23 25.20
CA LEU A 252 -1.84 -1.79 24.96
C LEU A 252 -3.23 -1.25 25.30
N MET A 253 -4.31 -1.97 24.96
CA MET A 253 -5.68 -1.58 25.32
C MET A 253 -5.84 -1.46 26.84
N GLU A 254 -5.27 -2.39 27.61
CA GLU A 254 -5.27 -2.36 29.07
C GLU A 254 -4.44 -1.19 29.64
N ILE A 255 -3.25 -0.92 29.09
CA ILE A 255 -2.36 0.14 29.57
C ILE A 255 -2.98 1.53 29.37
N TYR A 256 -3.63 1.74 28.23
CA TYR A 256 -4.21 3.03 27.84
C TYR A 256 -5.69 3.17 28.22
N ASP A 257 -6.30 2.13 28.78
CA ASP A 257 -7.73 2.05 29.13
C ASP A 257 -8.64 2.40 27.94
N PHE A 258 -8.34 1.84 26.78
CA PHE A 258 -9.08 2.08 25.55
C PHE A 258 -10.12 1.00 25.28
N THR A 259 -11.19 1.40 24.60
CA THR A 259 -12.22 0.52 24.03
C THR A 259 -12.11 0.48 22.51
N ILE A 260 -12.75 -0.52 21.88
CA ILE A 260 -12.81 -0.61 20.41
C ILE A 260 -13.45 0.65 19.80
N ASP A 261 -14.45 1.24 20.46
CA ASP A 261 -15.09 2.48 20.00
C ASP A 261 -14.10 3.66 19.97
N ASN A 262 -13.17 3.73 20.94
CA ASN A 262 -12.11 4.74 20.92
C ASN A 262 -11.18 4.59 19.70
N LEU A 263 -10.93 3.35 19.25
CA LEU A 263 -10.13 3.11 18.04
C LEU A 263 -10.84 3.59 16.78
N TYR A 264 -12.15 3.34 16.66
CA TYR A 264 -12.93 3.86 15.53
C TYR A 264 -13.04 5.40 15.54
N GLU A 265 -13.19 6.02 16.71
CA GLU A 265 -13.16 7.47 16.85
C GLU A 265 -11.80 8.04 16.41
N PHE A 266 -10.71 7.42 16.84
CA PHE A 266 -9.37 7.83 16.44
C PHE A 266 -9.11 7.63 14.95
N LEU A 267 -9.55 6.51 14.37
CA LEU A 267 -9.50 6.26 12.93
C LEU A 267 -10.25 7.33 12.13
N GLU A 268 -11.43 7.75 12.61
CA GLU A 268 -12.20 8.86 12.02
C GLU A 268 -11.40 10.18 12.05
N VAL A 269 -10.67 10.45 13.13
CA VAL A 269 -9.81 11.63 13.27
C VAL A 269 -8.63 11.59 12.30
N LEU A 270 -7.94 10.45 12.19
CA LEU A 270 -6.85 10.27 11.22
C LEU A 270 -7.35 10.47 9.79
N CYS A 271 -8.51 9.90 9.45
CA CYS A 271 -9.14 10.08 8.14
C CYS A 271 -9.47 11.56 7.86
N LYS A 272 -10.08 12.27 8.82
CA LYS A 272 -10.33 13.72 8.69
C LYS A 272 -9.04 14.48 8.42
N LYS A 273 -7.97 14.14 9.14
CA LYS A 273 -6.67 14.82 9.01
C LYS A 273 -6.07 14.63 7.62
N TYR A 274 -6.16 13.42 7.06
CA TYR A 274 -5.69 13.14 5.69
C TYR A 274 -6.36 14.07 4.65
N PHE A 275 -7.68 14.26 4.74
CA PHE A 275 -8.43 15.08 3.77
C PHE A 275 -8.31 16.59 4.00
N TYR A 276 -7.87 17.03 5.19
CA TYR A 276 -7.80 18.45 5.55
C TYR A 276 -6.51 19.13 5.08
N GLU A 277 -5.45 18.37 4.78
CA GLU A 277 -4.16 18.95 4.40
C GLU A 277 -4.09 19.34 2.91
N TYR A 278 -3.67 20.59 2.66
CA TYR A 278 -3.49 21.15 1.33
C TYR A 278 -2.46 20.37 0.50
N LYS A 279 -2.60 20.41 -0.83
CA LYS A 279 -1.77 19.74 -1.86
C LYS A 279 -0.24 19.89 -1.73
N GLU A 280 0.27 20.71 -0.81
CA GLU A 280 1.68 21.02 -0.61
C GLU A 280 2.40 20.08 0.38
N LYS A 281 1.67 19.27 1.18
CA LYS A 281 2.25 18.36 2.20
C LYS A 281 2.06 16.87 1.87
N THR A 282 2.35 16.43 0.64
CA THR A 282 2.15 15.04 0.20
C THR A 282 2.80 14.00 1.12
N LYS A 283 4.01 14.27 1.62
CA LYS A 283 4.71 13.32 2.52
C LYS A 283 4.05 13.17 3.90
N LEU A 284 3.50 14.26 4.45
CA LEU A 284 2.73 14.19 5.70
C LEU A 284 1.42 13.44 5.50
N GLN A 285 0.76 13.62 4.34
CA GLN A 285 -0.40 12.81 3.96
C GLN A 285 -0.06 11.32 3.83
N ASP A 286 1.10 10.98 3.25
CA ASP A 286 1.56 9.60 3.14
C ASP A 286 1.81 8.98 4.53
N LEU A 287 2.36 9.77 5.47
CA LEU A 287 2.52 9.36 6.88
C LEU A 287 1.16 9.11 7.55
N ILE A 288 0.20 10.03 7.41
CA ILE A 288 -1.16 9.88 7.96
C ILE A 288 -1.84 8.65 7.34
N LYS A 289 -1.76 8.48 6.03
CA LYS A 289 -2.33 7.31 5.34
C LYS A 289 -1.75 6.02 5.90
N ARG A 290 -0.46 6.00 6.20
CA ARG A 290 0.17 4.83 6.81
C ARG A 290 -0.33 4.58 8.24
N ASP A 291 -0.49 5.63 9.04
CA ASP A 291 -1.04 5.52 10.40
C ASP A 291 -2.51 5.03 10.39
N ILE A 292 -3.31 5.48 9.42
CA ILE A 292 -4.66 4.95 9.16
C ILE A 292 -4.59 3.44 8.90
N TRP A 293 -3.65 2.98 8.07
CA TRP A 293 -3.48 1.56 7.78
C TRP A 293 -3.15 0.75 9.04
N TYR A 294 -2.20 1.20 9.88
CA TYR A 294 -1.88 0.50 11.12
C TYR A 294 -3.04 0.52 12.13
N CYS A 295 -3.79 1.61 12.20
CA CYS A 295 -4.99 1.67 13.05
C CYS A 295 -6.03 0.63 12.58
N ILE A 296 -6.22 0.47 11.27
CA ILE A 296 -7.07 -0.59 10.71
C ILE A 296 -6.52 -1.98 11.08
N GLN A 297 -5.22 -2.24 10.89
CA GLN A 297 -4.61 -3.53 11.26
C GLN A 297 -4.87 -3.86 12.72
N MET A 298 -4.70 -2.88 13.61
CA MET A 298 -4.96 -3.08 15.03
C MET A 298 -6.41 -3.46 15.33
N ILE A 299 -7.38 -2.81 14.68
CA ILE A 299 -8.79 -3.15 14.80
C ILE A 299 -9.04 -4.57 14.28
N ILE A 300 -8.46 -4.96 13.14
CA ILE A 300 -8.57 -6.34 12.59
C ILE A 300 -8.09 -7.36 13.62
N TYR A 301 -6.90 -7.18 14.20
CA TYR A 301 -6.39 -8.12 15.21
C TYR A 301 -7.30 -8.21 16.44
N LEU A 302 -7.83 -7.08 16.93
CA LEU A 302 -8.64 -7.05 18.14
C LEU A 302 -10.07 -7.58 17.95
N THR A 303 -10.64 -7.45 16.76
CA THR A 303 -12.06 -7.73 16.50
C THR A 303 -12.30 -8.92 15.59
N GLY A 304 -11.34 -9.26 14.72
CA GLY A 304 -11.53 -10.21 13.62
C GLY A 304 -12.34 -9.64 12.46
N ASP A 305 -12.74 -8.36 12.49
CA ASP A 305 -13.46 -7.71 11.40
C ASP A 305 -12.61 -7.69 10.13
N THR A 306 -13.27 -7.81 8.97
CA THR A 306 -12.61 -7.61 7.68
C THR A 306 -12.35 -6.12 7.41
N TRP A 307 -11.48 -5.83 6.43
CA TRP A 307 -11.26 -4.44 6.00
C TRP A 307 -12.57 -3.80 5.52
N GLU A 308 -13.41 -4.57 4.83
CA GLU A 308 -14.73 -4.16 4.34
C GLU A 308 -15.68 -3.80 5.48
N ASP A 309 -15.72 -4.60 6.55
CA ASP A 309 -16.53 -4.32 7.74
C ASP A 309 -16.10 -3.01 8.42
N ILE A 310 -14.79 -2.79 8.54
CA ILE A 310 -14.23 -1.57 9.12
C ILE A 310 -14.54 -0.36 8.22
N SER A 311 -14.42 -0.50 6.89
CA SER A 311 -14.78 0.53 5.90
C SER A 311 -16.24 0.94 6.02
N LEU A 312 -17.15 -0.03 6.15
CA LEU A 312 -18.58 0.20 6.32
C LEU A 312 -18.89 0.92 7.64
N LYS A 313 -18.23 0.56 8.75
CA LYS A 313 -18.41 1.21 10.06
C LYS A 313 -17.95 2.67 10.08
N ILE A 314 -16.84 2.98 9.39
CA ILE A 314 -16.38 4.37 9.19
C ILE A 314 -17.32 5.13 8.24
N GLY A 315 -17.85 4.44 7.22
CA GLY A 315 -18.73 5.02 6.22
C GLY A 315 -18.03 6.17 5.49
N ARG A 316 -18.70 7.33 5.38
CA ARG A 316 -18.16 8.55 4.74
C ARG A 316 -17.64 9.59 5.73
N LYS A 317 -17.49 9.23 6.99
CA LYS A 317 -16.99 10.16 7.99
C LYS A 317 -15.56 10.56 7.63
N GLY A 318 -15.27 11.86 7.68
CA GLY A 318 -13.96 12.41 7.29
C GLY A 318 -13.85 12.91 5.86
N GLN A 319 -14.80 12.60 4.96
CA GLN A 319 -14.88 13.19 3.61
C GLN A 319 -15.52 14.60 3.59
N ILE A 320 -15.65 15.26 4.75
CA ILE A 320 -16.36 16.55 4.88
C ILE A 320 -15.64 17.62 4.04
N ALA A 321 -16.34 18.14 3.02
CA ALA A 321 -15.95 19.25 2.15
C ALA A 321 -14.87 19.02 1.08
N THR A 322 -14.40 17.80 0.85
CA THR A 322 -13.49 17.55 -0.27
C THR A 322 -14.26 17.29 -1.57
N TYR A 323 -14.10 18.22 -2.53
CA TYR A 323 -14.44 18.06 -3.95
C TYR A 323 -13.56 16.99 -4.64
N TYR A 324 -13.28 15.85 -3.99
CA TYR A 324 -12.81 14.67 -4.71
C TYR A 324 -13.99 14.13 -5.54
N LYS A 325 -14.30 14.83 -6.64
CA LYS A 325 -14.94 14.26 -7.83
C LYS A 325 -13.94 13.26 -8.43
N LEU A 326 -13.66 12.18 -7.71
CA LEU A 326 -13.09 11.00 -8.31
C LEU A 326 -14.17 10.43 -9.22
N TYR A 327 -13.77 10.12 -10.45
CA TYR A 327 -14.61 9.67 -11.56
C TYR A 327 -15.24 8.28 -11.32
N SER A 328 -15.48 7.86 -10.07
CA SER A 328 -16.20 6.63 -9.75
C SER A 328 -17.70 6.91 -9.77
N ARG A 329 -18.45 6.08 -10.49
CA ARG A 329 -19.92 6.18 -10.63
C ARG A 329 -20.69 5.75 -9.37
N GLY A 330 -20.00 5.32 -8.31
CA GLY A 330 -20.57 4.92 -7.02
C GLY A 330 -20.12 5.81 -5.87
N GLU A 331 -20.97 5.90 -4.86
CA GLU A 331 -20.63 6.54 -3.59
C GLU A 331 -19.69 5.63 -2.77
N LYS A 332 -18.41 6.00 -2.63
CA LYS A 332 -17.39 5.20 -1.93
C LYS A 332 -17.23 5.64 -0.47
N ASN A 333 -16.96 4.68 0.42
CA ASN A 333 -16.60 4.96 1.82
C ASN A 333 -15.24 5.67 1.92
N THR A 334 -14.95 6.28 3.08
CA THR A 334 -13.70 7.01 3.34
C THR A 334 -12.49 6.14 3.10
N LEU A 335 -12.49 4.92 3.63
CA LEU A 335 -11.36 4.01 3.50
C LEU A 335 -11.19 3.50 2.07
N GLU A 336 -12.26 3.30 1.30
CA GLU A 336 -12.22 2.94 -0.13
C GLU A 336 -11.63 4.05 -1.02
N VAL A 337 -11.72 5.30 -0.59
CA VAL A 337 -11.04 6.42 -1.28
C VAL A 337 -9.55 6.41 -0.96
N LEU A 338 -9.16 6.09 0.28
CA LEU A 338 -7.77 6.08 0.73
C LEU A 338 -7.00 4.86 0.23
N PHE A 339 -7.62 3.68 0.33
CA PHE A 339 -7.10 2.38 -0.07
C PHE A 339 -8.13 1.76 -1.02
N PRO A 340 -8.12 2.17 -2.30
CA PRO A 340 -9.03 1.59 -3.26
C PRO A 340 -8.79 0.08 -3.36
N ASN A 341 -9.87 -0.70 -3.33
CA ASN A 341 -9.81 -2.10 -3.67
C ASN A 341 -9.41 -2.21 -5.15
N GLU A 342 -8.13 -2.52 -5.40
CA GLU A 342 -7.58 -2.58 -6.76
C GLU A 342 -8.31 -3.61 -7.62
N ARG A 343 -8.76 -4.73 -7.02
CA ARG A 343 -9.52 -5.77 -7.72
C ARG A 343 -10.85 -5.21 -8.24
N GLU A 344 -11.61 -4.53 -7.38
CA GLU A 344 -12.87 -3.91 -7.82
C GLU A 344 -12.67 -2.72 -8.76
N GLU A 345 -11.63 -1.93 -8.57
CA GLU A 345 -11.34 -0.85 -9.54
C GLU A 345 -10.95 -1.43 -10.92
N ILE A 346 -10.19 -2.52 -10.96
CA ILE A 346 -9.89 -3.25 -12.19
C ILE A 346 -11.16 -3.81 -12.81
N LYS A 347 -12.03 -4.46 -12.01
CA LYS A 347 -13.31 -5.01 -12.47
C LYS A 347 -14.23 -3.92 -13.03
N GLU A 348 -14.45 -2.82 -12.31
CA GLU A 348 -15.24 -1.68 -12.77
C GLU A 348 -14.73 -1.13 -14.11
N ARG A 349 -13.40 -0.94 -14.22
CA ARG A 349 -12.78 -0.47 -15.46
C ARG A 349 -12.91 -1.48 -16.60
N ALA A 350 -12.71 -2.77 -16.32
CA ALA A 350 -12.85 -3.84 -17.30
C ALA A 350 -14.30 -3.94 -17.80
N MET A 351 -15.29 -3.85 -16.90
CA MET A 351 -16.72 -3.95 -17.20
C MET A 351 -17.20 -2.89 -18.20
N ILE A 352 -16.66 -1.66 -18.14
CA ILE A 352 -16.95 -0.63 -19.14
C ILE A 352 -16.61 -1.09 -20.56
N TYR A 353 -15.52 -1.84 -20.73
CA TYR A 353 -15.11 -2.38 -22.02
C TYR A 353 -15.87 -3.65 -22.39
N VAL A 354 -16.07 -4.55 -21.44
CA VAL A 354 -16.87 -5.76 -21.64
C VAL A 354 -18.26 -5.37 -22.15
N ASP A 355 -18.95 -4.43 -21.48
CA ASP A 355 -20.26 -3.92 -21.90
C ASP A 355 -20.26 -3.38 -23.34
N ARG A 356 -19.22 -2.64 -23.72
CA ARG A 356 -19.09 -2.07 -25.07
C ARG A 356 -18.88 -3.15 -26.12
N ILE A 357 -18.04 -4.13 -25.83
CA ILE A 357 -17.71 -5.22 -26.76
C ILE A 357 -18.88 -6.18 -26.88
N VAL A 358 -19.55 -6.51 -25.78
CA VAL A 358 -20.77 -7.33 -25.78
C VAL A 358 -21.87 -6.68 -26.63
N LYS A 359 -22.03 -5.35 -26.58
CA LYS A 359 -22.94 -4.63 -27.48
C LYS A 359 -22.53 -4.74 -28.96
N SER A 360 -21.24 -4.77 -29.28
CA SER A 360 -20.73 -5.00 -30.66
C SER A 360 -20.97 -6.45 -31.10
N TYR A 361 -20.66 -7.39 -30.22
CA TYR A 361 -20.81 -8.83 -30.38
C TYR A 361 -22.27 -9.23 -30.62
N ASN A 362 -23.20 -8.75 -29.78
CA ASN A 362 -24.62 -9.08 -29.88
C ASN A 362 -25.27 -8.55 -31.18
N LYS A 363 -24.75 -7.47 -31.77
CA LYS A 363 -25.21 -6.98 -33.08
C LYS A 363 -24.88 -7.93 -34.23
N GLN A 364 -23.82 -8.73 -34.09
CA GLN A 364 -23.35 -9.68 -35.10
C GLN A 364 -23.81 -11.11 -34.80
N SER A 365 -24.30 -11.37 -33.59
CA SER A 365 -24.68 -12.68 -33.11
C SER A 365 -26.18 -12.95 -33.24
N THR A 366 -26.55 -14.17 -33.65
CA THR A 366 -27.94 -14.64 -33.62
C THR A 366 -28.43 -14.82 -32.17
N PRO A 367 -29.76 -14.84 -31.92
CA PRO A 367 -30.29 -14.93 -30.56
C PRO A 367 -29.74 -16.08 -29.71
N LYS A 368 -29.41 -17.23 -30.34
CA LYS A 368 -28.76 -18.38 -29.66
C LYS A 368 -27.42 -17.99 -29.01
N TYR A 369 -26.67 -17.07 -29.62
CA TYR A 369 -25.34 -16.68 -29.15
C TYR A 369 -25.30 -15.31 -28.47
N GLN A 370 -26.42 -14.64 -28.27
CA GLN A 370 -26.40 -13.35 -27.59
C GLN A 370 -26.13 -13.50 -26.10
N LEU A 371 -25.37 -12.56 -25.55
CA LEU A 371 -25.09 -12.47 -24.12
C LEU A 371 -26.03 -11.46 -23.47
N THR A 372 -26.75 -11.90 -22.44
CA THR A 372 -27.50 -11.03 -21.55
C THR A 372 -26.59 -10.44 -20.47
N ASN A 373 -27.04 -9.41 -19.76
CA ASN A 373 -26.28 -8.88 -18.62
C ASN A 373 -26.03 -9.96 -17.55
N THR A 374 -27.00 -10.84 -17.32
CA THR A 374 -26.85 -11.99 -16.42
C THR A 374 -25.75 -12.93 -16.89
N ASP A 375 -25.64 -13.19 -18.20
CA ASP A 375 -24.56 -14.04 -18.74
C ASP A 375 -23.18 -13.43 -18.54
N ILE A 376 -23.08 -12.10 -18.58
CA ILE A 376 -21.84 -11.38 -18.30
C ILE A 376 -21.50 -11.43 -16.82
N SER A 377 -22.48 -11.17 -15.94
CA SER A 377 -22.28 -11.30 -14.49
C SER A 377 -21.81 -12.70 -14.11
N ASN A 378 -22.47 -13.74 -14.63
CA ASN A 378 -22.09 -15.13 -14.40
C ASN A 378 -20.71 -15.46 -14.99
N PHE A 379 -20.35 -14.87 -16.13
CA PHE A 379 -19.01 -15.03 -16.69
C PHE A 379 -17.95 -14.42 -15.79
N ILE A 380 -18.16 -13.19 -15.29
CA ILE A 380 -17.21 -12.54 -14.40
C ILE A 380 -17.08 -13.30 -13.07
N GLU A 381 -18.20 -13.73 -12.48
CA GLU A 381 -18.19 -14.57 -11.30
C GLU A 381 -17.42 -15.87 -11.54
N PHE A 382 -17.64 -16.53 -12.69
CA PHE A 382 -16.87 -17.71 -13.07
C PHE A 382 -15.36 -17.44 -13.19
N ILE A 383 -14.96 -16.30 -13.75
CA ILE A 383 -13.55 -15.87 -13.79
C ILE A 383 -12.98 -15.71 -12.37
N GLU A 384 -13.72 -15.05 -11.49
CA GLU A 384 -13.31 -14.77 -10.11
C GLU A 384 -13.21 -16.03 -9.25
N THR A 385 -14.15 -16.96 -9.38
CA THR A 385 -14.17 -18.23 -8.63
C THR A 385 -13.09 -19.21 -9.08
N ASN A 386 -12.56 -19.08 -10.30
CA ASN A 386 -11.55 -19.98 -10.87
C ASN A 386 -10.15 -19.34 -10.97
N ASP A 387 -9.87 -18.27 -10.21
CA ASP A 387 -8.57 -17.57 -10.16
C ASP A 387 -8.08 -17.04 -11.54
N LEU A 388 -9.03 -16.67 -12.41
CA LEU A 388 -8.76 -16.18 -13.76
C LEU A 388 -8.77 -14.63 -13.85
N ASP A 389 -8.66 -13.93 -12.70
CA ASP A 389 -8.79 -12.46 -12.57
C ASP A 389 -7.88 -11.65 -13.50
N HIS A 390 -6.76 -12.22 -13.92
CA HIS A 390 -5.82 -11.58 -14.84
C HIS A 390 -6.47 -11.21 -16.19
N PHE A 391 -7.57 -11.87 -16.57
CA PHE A 391 -8.42 -11.46 -17.69
C PHE A 391 -8.93 -10.01 -17.54
N LEU A 392 -9.47 -9.67 -16.36
CA LEU A 392 -9.98 -8.34 -16.06
C LEU A 392 -8.86 -7.30 -16.09
N ILE A 393 -7.69 -7.65 -15.53
CA ILE A 393 -6.49 -6.81 -15.56
C ILE A 393 -6.11 -6.47 -17.00
N PHE A 394 -5.97 -7.49 -17.85
CA PHE A 394 -5.56 -7.28 -19.24
C PHE A 394 -6.59 -6.47 -20.05
N ILE A 395 -7.89 -6.62 -19.79
CA ILE A 395 -8.91 -5.78 -20.43
C ILE A 395 -8.81 -4.32 -19.96
N ALA A 396 -8.76 -4.09 -18.64
CA ALA A 396 -8.74 -2.75 -18.07
C ALA A 396 -7.51 -1.96 -18.56
N ASP A 397 -6.33 -2.57 -18.51
CA ASP A 397 -5.07 -1.91 -18.86
C ASP A 397 -4.89 -1.72 -20.37
N SER A 398 -5.36 -2.68 -21.18
CA SER A 398 -5.26 -2.60 -22.65
C SER A 398 -5.81 -1.30 -23.19
N ASN A 399 -6.93 -0.83 -22.65
CA ASN A 399 -7.52 0.41 -23.12
C ASN A 399 -6.73 1.65 -22.68
N VAL A 400 -6.24 1.68 -21.43
CA VAL A 400 -5.41 2.79 -20.93
C VAL A 400 -4.17 2.93 -21.80
N ASP A 401 -3.52 1.81 -22.11
CA ASP A 401 -2.30 1.81 -22.91
C ASP A 401 -2.54 2.03 -24.41
N TYR A 402 -3.68 1.62 -24.95
CA TYR A 402 -3.99 1.88 -26.37
C TYR A 402 -4.04 3.38 -26.68
N PHE A 403 -4.60 4.18 -25.75
CA PHE A 403 -4.67 5.63 -25.89
C PHE A 403 -3.44 6.37 -25.32
N SER A 404 -2.53 5.67 -24.64
CA SER A 404 -1.34 6.30 -24.10
C SER A 404 -0.25 6.47 -25.17
N GLN A 405 0.25 7.69 -25.34
CA GLN A 405 1.32 8.00 -26.30
C GLN A 405 2.73 7.59 -25.81
N LYS A 406 2.84 6.84 -24.72
CA LYS A 406 4.12 6.48 -24.08
C LYS A 406 4.82 5.34 -24.85
N TYR A 407 6.15 5.37 -24.97
CA TYR A 407 6.93 4.29 -25.63
C TYR A 407 6.64 2.88 -25.06
N LYS A 408 6.42 2.78 -23.73
CA LYS A 408 6.06 1.53 -23.04
C LYS A 408 4.73 0.93 -23.53
N SER A 409 3.80 1.75 -24.01
CA SER A 409 2.47 1.30 -24.41
C SER A 409 2.49 0.27 -25.54
N LYS A 410 3.41 0.40 -26.51
CA LYS A 410 3.53 -0.58 -27.61
C LYS A 410 3.91 -1.98 -27.13
N LYS A 411 4.85 -2.08 -26.17
CA LYS A 411 5.27 -3.37 -25.61
C LYS A 411 4.16 -3.96 -24.76
N ASN A 412 3.48 -3.11 -23.98
CA ASN A 412 2.37 -3.51 -23.13
C ASN A 412 1.18 -4.03 -23.95
N LEU A 413 0.79 -3.35 -25.03
CA LEU A 413 -0.27 -3.84 -25.93
C LEU A 413 0.05 -5.23 -26.49
N THR A 414 1.29 -5.45 -26.92
CA THR A 414 1.70 -6.78 -27.37
C THR A 414 1.66 -7.82 -26.24
N PHE A 415 2.07 -7.44 -25.04
CA PHE A 415 1.99 -8.30 -23.85
C PHE A 415 0.54 -8.68 -23.53
N TYR A 416 -0.39 -7.72 -23.53
CA TYR A 416 -1.82 -7.97 -23.32
C TYR A 416 -2.41 -8.87 -24.41
N LEU A 417 -2.10 -8.60 -25.68
CA LEU A 417 -2.58 -9.44 -26.79
C LEU A 417 -2.07 -10.88 -26.67
N ARG A 418 -0.80 -11.05 -26.29
CA ARG A 418 -0.21 -12.35 -26.02
C ARG A 418 -0.95 -13.07 -24.91
N ASN A 419 -1.08 -12.45 -23.74
CA ASN A 419 -1.68 -13.11 -22.59
C ASN A 419 -3.17 -13.40 -22.80
N LEU A 420 -3.94 -12.48 -23.39
CA LEU A 420 -5.34 -12.74 -23.75
C LEU A 420 -5.48 -13.84 -24.81
N SER A 421 -4.52 -13.99 -25.73
CA SER A 421 -4.54 -15.09 -26.68
C SER A 421 -4.27 -16.46 -26.04
N ILE A 422 -3.41 -16.49 -25.01
CA ILE A 422 -3.15 -17.68 -24.20
C ILE A 422 -4.35 -17.97 -23.31
N PHE A 423 -4.98 -16.93 -22.75
CA PHE A 423 -6.16 -17.04 -21.89
C PHE A 423 -7.33 -17.79 -22.53
N ILE A 424 -7.49 -17.71 -23.85
CA ILE A 424 -8.49 -18.52 -24.58
C ILE A 424 -8.32 -20.01 -24.25
N GLU A 425 -7.09 -20.49 -24.14
CA GLU A 425 -6.81 -21.88 -23.78
C GLU A 425 -7.21 -22.19 -22.34
N GLU A 426 -6.90 -21.28 -21.41
CA GLU A 426 -7.21 -21.41 -20.00
C GLU A 426 -8.73 -21.46 -19.79
N ILE A 427 -9.48 -20.52 -20.40
CA ILE A 427 -10.94 -20.51 -20.26
C ILE A 427 -11.59 -21.78 -20.83
N ILE A 428 -11.10 -22.30 -21.96
CA ILE A 428 -11.63 -23.55 -22.52
C ILE A 428 -11.34 -24.73 -21.60
N LYS A 429 -10.11 -24.81 -21.05
CA LYS A 429 -9.74 -25.86 -20.09
C LYS A 429 -10.63 -25.80 -18.86
N THR A 430 -10.76 -24.62 -18.24
CA THR A 430 -11.55 -24.43 -17.02
C THR A 430 -13.04 -24.70 -17.26
N VAL A 431 -13.62 -24.20 -18.37
CA VAL A 431 -15.01 -24.52 -18.74
C VAL A 431 -15.16 -26.01 -18.99
N GLY A 432 -14.24 -26.64 -19.74
CA GLY A 432 -14.27 -28.07 -20.02
C GLY A 432 -14.21 -28.95 -18.77
N LEU A 433 -13.28 -28.65 -17.86
CA LEU A 433 -13.08 -29.36 -16.59
C LEU A 433 -14.34 -29.30 -15.71
N ASN A 434 -15.03 -28.15 -15.70
CA ASN A 434 -16.26 -27.95 -14.94
C ASN A 434 -17.54 -28.46 -15.65
N SER A 435 -17.44 -28.90 -16.91
CA SER A 435 -18.62 -29.24 -17.73
C SER A 435 -18.79 -30.72 -18.06
N ILE A 436 -17.71 -31.49 -18.23
CA ILE A 436 -17.78 -32.83 -18.84
C ILE A 436 -16.86 -33.82 -18.10
N ASP A 437 -17.43 -34.89 -17.50
CA ASP A 437 -16.66 -35.93 -16.76
C ASP A 437 -15.60 -36.62 -17.62
N GLU A 438 -15.90 -36.81 -18.90
CA GLU A 438 -14.98 -37.40 -19.89
C GLU A 438 -13.78 -36.49 -20.18
N ILE A 439 -13.93 -35.16 -20.03
CA ILE A 439 -12.83 -34.19 -20.12
C ILE A 439 -11.98 -34.26 -18.85
N ARG A 440 -12.61 -34.28 -17.67
CA ARG A 440 -11.90 -34.36 -16.38
C ARG A 440 -10.95 -35.57 -16.31
N THR A 441 -11.33 -36.67 -16.95
CA THR A 441 -10.51 -37.89 -17.06
C THR A 441 -9.51 -37.89 -18.22
N GLN A 442 -9.79 -37.19 -19.34
CA GLN A 442 -8.88 -37.08 -20.49
C GLN A 442 -7.83 -35.95 -20.39
N TYR A 443 -8.10 -34.88 -19.63
CA TYR A 443 -7.21 -33.71 -19.49
C TYR A 443 -6.15 -33.85 -18.39
N ILE A 444 -5.99 -35.04 -17.80
CA ILE A 444 -4.96 -35.32 -16.79
C ILE A 444 -3.54 -35.35 -17.42
N GLY A 445 -3.38 -35.14 -18.73
CA GLY A 445 -2.08 -35.04 -19.42
C GLY A 445 -1.91 -33.78 -20.28
N ASP A 446 -0.66 -33.52 -20.70
CA ASP A 446 -0.15 -32.42 -21.54
C ASP A 446 -0.82 -32.31 -22.93
N ILE A 447 -2.13 -32.10 -22.98
CA ILE A 447 -2.85 -31.83 -24.22
C ILE A 447 -2.55 -30.38 -24.61
N SER A 448 -1.69 -30.23 -25.61
CA SER A 448 -1.38 -28.94 -26.23
C SER A 448 -2.16 -28.75 -27.53
N GLY A 449 -2.66 -27.52 -27.76
CA GLY A 449 -3.25 -27.10 -29.01
C GLY A 449 -4.75 -26.78 -28.93
N ILE A 450 -5.09 -25.58 -29.39
CA ILE A 450 -6.44 -25.00 -29.27
C ILE A 450 -7.53 -25.86 -29.93
N LYS A 451 -7.22 -26.59 -31.02
CA LYS A 451 -8.16 -27.53 -31.66
C LYS A 451 -8.52 -28.69 -30.75
N THR A 452 -7.54 -29.33 -30.14
CA THR A 452 -7.78 -30.44 -29.21
C THR A 452 -8.57 -29.95 -28.01
N ILE A 453 -8.28 -28.71 -27.60
CA ILE A 453 -8.87 -28.09 -26.43
C ILE A 453 -10.32 -27.65 -26.66
N LEU A 454 -10.65 -27.14 -27.86
CA LEU A 454 -12.02 -26.76 -28.25
C LEU A 454 -12.94 -27.95 -28.52
N LYS A 455 -12.39 -29.09 -28.98
CA LYS A 455 -13.17 -30.24 -29.45
C LYS A 455 -14.26 -30.67 -28.46
N PRO A 456 -14.00 -30.80 -27.15
CA PRO A 456 -15.02 -31.29 -26.23
C PRO A 456 -16.22 -30.36 -26.08
N ILE A 457 -15.99 -29.05 -26.15
CA ILE A 457 -17.04 -28.03 -26.03
C ILE A 457 -17.81 -27.89 -27.35
N CYS A 458 -17.08 -27.86 -28.47
CA CYS A 458 -17.59 -27.39 -29.76
C CYS A 458 -17.85 -28.49 -30.81
N LYS A 459 -17.55 -29.77 -30.55
CA LYS A 459 -17.69 -30.85 -31.56
C LYS A 459 -19.09 -30.97 -32.20
N GLU A 460 -20.13 -30.64 -31.45
CA GLU A 460 -21.54 -30.70 -31.88
C GLU A 460 -21.98 -29.45 -32.64
N GLU A 461 -21.16 -28.42 -32.66
CA GLU A 461 -21.51 -27.16 -33.29
C GLU A 461 -21.38 -27.24 -34.82
N THR A 462 -22.36 -26.68 -35.52
CA THR A 462 -22.48 -26.81 -36.99
C THR A 462 -21.32 -26.18 -37.78
N TRP A 463 -20.50 -25.33 -37.16
CA TRP A 463 -19.32 -24.70 -37.75
C TRP A 463 -18.02 -25.48 -37.50
N TRP A 464 -18.03 -26.48 -36.61
CA TRP A 464 -16.83 -27.16 -36.11
C TRP A 464 -16.01 -27.84 -37.21
N ASN A 465 -16.64 -28.61 -38.09
CA ASN A 465 -15.92 -29.31 -39.16
C ASN A 465 -15.24 -28.33 -40.12
N THR A 466 -15.91 -27.23 -40.45
CA THR A 466 -15.34 -26.16 -41.28
C THR A 466 -14.18 -25.46 -40.60
N TYR A 467 -14.25 -25.24 -39.29
CA TYR A 467 -13.13 -24.73 -38.51
C TYR A 467 -11.92 -25.66 -38.59
N VAL A 468 -12.12 -26.97 -38.39
CA VAL A 468 -11.03 -27.96 -38.43
C VAL A 468 -10.35 -28.02 -39.80
N GLU A 469 -11.12 -27.92 -40.88
CA GLU A 469 -10.58 -27.86 -42.25
C GLU A 469 -9.75 -26.59 -42.47
N LEU A 470 -10.31 -25.43 -42.16
CA LEU A 470 -9.65 -24.14 -42.36
C LEU A 470 -8.40 -24.00 -41.49
N GLU A 471 -8.45 -24.42 -40.22
CA GLU A 471 -7.31 -24.40 -39.31
C GLU A 471 -6.14 -25.22 -39.85
N LYS A 472 -6.41 -26.41 -40.40
CA LYS A 472 -5.38 -27.24 -41.04
C LYS A 472 -4.77 -26.57 -42.27
N GLU A 473 -5.59 -25.98 -43.14
CA GLU A 473 -5.13 -25.24 -44.33
C GLU A 473 -4.29 -24.01 -43.94
N ILE A 474 -4.66 -23.34 -42.85
CA ILE A 474 -3.97 -22.17 -42.32
C ILE A 474 -2.65 -22.56 -41.66
N ALA A 475 -2.64 -23.60 -40.82
CA ALA A 475 -1.46 -24.07 -40.11
C ALA A 475 -0.34 -24.45 -41.08
N GLN A 476 -0.67 -25.02 -42.24
CA GLN A 476 0.29 -25.33 -43.32
C GLN A 476 0.91 -24.08 -43.96
N LYS A 477 0.21 -22.94 -43.92
CA LYS A 477 0.61 -21.68 -44.57
C LYS A 477 1.23 -20.69 -43.59
N ALA A 478 1.00 -20.83 -42.28
CA ALA A 478 1.38 -19.85 -41.27
C ALA A 478 2.86 -19.94 -40.88
N ASN A 479 3.56 -18.80 -40.90
CA ASN A 479 4.89 -18.64 -40.31
C ASN A 479 5.05 -17.22 -39.74
N SER A 480 6.16 -16.97 -39.03
CA SER A 480 6.40 -15.69 -38.34
C SER A 480 6.49 -14.49 -39.28
N ASN A 481 6.81 -14.68 -40.55
CA ASN A 481 6.99 -13.62 -41.54
C ASN A 481 5.68 -13.25 -42.27
N ASN A 482 4.68 -14.13 -42.30
CA ASN A 482 3.45 -13.92 -43.06
C ASN A 482 2.16 -13.82 -42.21
N ILE A 483 2.30 -13.88 -40.88
CA ILE A 483 1.17 -13.93 -39.95
C ILE A 483 0.15 -12.79 -40.15
N THR A 484 0.62 -11.56 -40.34
CA THR A 484 -0.25 -10.38 -40.58
C THR A 484 -1.00 -10.48 -41.90
N ILE A 485 -0.33 -10.97 -42.95
CA ILE A 485 -0.96 -11.19 -44.28
C ILE A 485 -2.03 -12.27 -44.16
N LEU A 486 -1.74 -13.33 -43.42
CA LEU A 486 -2.66 -14.45 -43.23
C LEU A 486 -3.92 -13.99 -42.48
N ILE A 487 -3.77 -13.24 -41.39
CA ILE A 487 -4.89 -12.65 -40.64
C ILE A 487 -5.80 -11.81 -41.52
N ASN A 488 -5.21 -10.98 -42.39
CA ASN A 488 -5.97 -10.09 -43.27
C ASN A 488 -6.70 -10.85 -44.40
N LYS A 489 -6.21 -12.02 -44.81
CA LYS A 489 -6.82 -12.86 -45.87
C LYS A 489 -7.89 -13.83 -45.35
N LEU A 490 -8.03 -14.00 -44.03
CA LEU A 490 -9.03 -14.92 -43.45
C LEU A 490 -10.46 -14.71 -43.95
N PRO A 491 -10.99 -13.47 -44.07
CA PRO A 491 -12.34 -13.27 -44.60
C PRO A 491 -12.52 -13.88 -45.99
N ASP A 492 -11.52 -13.73 -46.87
CA ASP A 492 -11.56 -14.27 -48.24
C ASP A 492 -11.51 -15.80 -48.24
N GLU A 493 -10.67 -16.41 -47.39
CA GLU A 493 -10.58 -17.87 -47.27
C GLU A 493 -11.88 -18.48 -46.71
N ILE A 494 -12.56 -17.80 -45.79
CA ILE A 494 -13.89 -18.21 -45.28
C ILE A 494 -14.93 -18.07 -46.39
N ASN A 495 -14.92 -16.98 -47.15
CA ASN A 495 -15.86 -16.75 -48.24
C ASN A 495 -15.74 -17.81 -49.35
N LYS A 496 -14.53 -18.31 -49.65
CA LYS A 496 -14.31 -19.40 -50.61
C LYS A 496 -15.02 -20.70 -50.25
N LYS A 497 -15.34 -20.92 -48.95
CA LYS A 497 -16.09 -22.10 -48.50
C LYS A 497 -17.60 -21.99 -48.75
N ASN A 498 -18.07 -20.93 -49.41
CA ASN A 498 -19.49 -20.72 -49.76
C ASN A 498 -20.46 -20.79 -48.57
N ILE A 499 -19.98 -20.42 -47.37
CA ILE A 499 -20.79 -20.42 -46.16
C ILE A 499 -21.79 -19.28 -46.26
N ARG A 500 -23.09 -19.58 -46.44
CA ARG A 500 -24.14 -18.54 -46.55
C ARG A 500 -24.58 -17.98 -45.20
N ASP A 501 -24.33 -18.71 -44.13
CA ASP A 501 -24.72 -18.34 -42.77
C ASP A 501 -23.73 -17.32 -42.17
N LYS A 502 -24.19 -16.08 -42.02
CA LYS A 502 -23.41 -14.98 -41.44
C LYS A 502 -22.93 -15.26 -40.02
N GLN A 503 -23.70 -16.01 -39.22
CA GLN A 503 -23.30 -16.39 -37.85
C GLN A 503 -22.08 -17.31 -37.89
N ARG A 504 -22.10 -18.32 -38.78
CA ARG A 504 -20.97 -19.24 -38.93
C ARG A 504 -19.74 -18.51 -39.44
N GLN A 505 -19.88 -17.60 -40.40
CA GLN A 505 -18.77 -16.78 -40.86
C GLN A 505 -18.17 -15.94 -39.73
N PHE A 506 -19.01 -15.28 -38.92
CA PHE A 506 -18.59 -14.51 -37.76
C PHE A 506 -17.83 -15.37 -36.74
N ILE A 507 -18.38 -16.52 -36.34
CA ILE A 507 -17.74 -17.43 -35.39
C ILE A 507 -16.39 -17.92 -35.93
N LEU A 508 -16.36 -18.42 -37.16
CA LEU A 508 -15.14 -18.93 -37.78
C LEU A 508 -14.05 -17.87 -37.86
N LEU A 509 -14.41 -16.64 -38.26
CA LEU A 509 -13.45 -15.55 -38.38
C LEU A 509 -12.78 -15.20 -37.05
N ASN A 510 -13.57 -15.08 -35.98
CA ASN A 510 -13.05 -14.72 -34.67
C ASN A 510 -12.19 -15.85 -34.09
N ILE A 511 -12.70 -17.10 -34.08
CA ILE A 511 -11.98 -18.25 -33.53
C ILE A 511 -10.68 -18.53 -34.32
N LEU A 512 -10.70 -18.45 -35.65
CA LEU A 512 -9.47 -18.66 -36.44
C LEU A 512 -8.41 -17.59 -36.15
N LYS A 513 -8.80 -16.30 -36.05
CA LYS A 513 -7.87 -15.23 -35.67
C LYS A 513 -7.26 -15.46 -34.29
N ALA A 514 -8.09 -15.82 -33.31
CA ALA A 514 -7.67 -16.18 -31.97
C ALA A 514 -6.64 -17.34 -31.99
N THR A 515 -6.96 -18.43 -32.71
CA THR A 515 -6.09 -19.59 -32.91
C THR A 515 -4.73 -19.21 -33.51
N ILE A 516 -4.74 -18.38 -34.56
CA ILE A 516 -3.53 -17.95 -35.26
C ILE A 516 -2.64 -17.12 -34.32
N ILE A 517 -3.21 -16.18 -33.58
CA ILE A 517 -2.46 -15.32 -32.66
C ILE A 517 -1.90 -16.12 -31.48
N ARG A 518 -2.70 -17.00 -30.87
CA ARG A 518 -2.24 -17.88 -29.80
C ARG A 518 -1.07 -18.74 -30.28
N ASN A 519 -1.19 -19.38 -31.44
CA ASN A 519 -0.12 -20.22 -32.00
C ASN A 519 1.12 -19.40 -32.35
N TYR A 520 0.95 -18.18 -32.87
CA TYR A 520 2.06 -17.28 -33.12
C TYR A 520 2.85 -16.99 -31.84
N TYR A 521 2.18 -16.59 -30.76
CA TYR A 521 2.85 -16.25 -29.49
C TYR A 521 3.38 -17.47 -28.73
N ALA A 522 2.71 -18.63 -28.82
CA ALA A 522 3.18 -19.88 -28.23
C ALA A 522 4.51 -20.35 -28.84
N HIS A 523 4.71 -20.12 -30.15
CA HIS A 523 5.89 -20.61 -30.87
C HIS A 523 6.95 -19.54 -31.21
N ASN A 524 6.67 -18.25 -30.99
CA ASN A 524 7.57 -17.15 -31.37
C ASN A 524 7.80 -16.15 -30.23
N SER A 525 7.97 -16.62 -28.99
CA SER A 525 8.16 -15.77 -27.80
C SER A 525 9.30 -14.75 -27.92
N ALA A 526 10.33 -15.03 -28.73
CA ALA A 526 11.49 -14.15 -28.95
C ALA A 526 11.31 -13.11 -30.08
N LYS A 527 10.39 -13.33 -31.04
CA LYS A 527 10.17 -12.43 -32.18
C LYS A 527 8.81 -11.77 -32.02
N ILE A 528 8.79 -10.60 -31.39
CA ILE A 528 7.56 -9.89 -31.06
C ILE A 528 7.13 -8.97 -32.22
N ASN A 529 6.16 -9.40 -33.03
CA ASN A 529 5.43 -8.49 -33.90
C ASN A 529 4.45 -7.65 -33.08
N ASN A 530 4.49 -6.33 -33.25
CA ASN A 530 3.72 -5.40 -32.42
C ASN A 530 2.27 -5.18 -32.87
N PHE A 531 1.79 -5.87 -33.93
CA PHE A 531 0.43 -5.82 -34.52
C PHE A 531 -0.34 -4.48 -34.45
N LYS A 532 0.33 -3.32 -34.39
CA LYS A 532 -0.27 -2.08 -33.88
C LYS A 532 -1.52 -1.65 -34.66
N THR A 533 -1.47 -1.79 -35.98
CA THR A 533 -2.58 -1.45 -36.89
C THR A 533 -3.72 -2.46 -36.85
N SER A 534 -3.43 -3.73 -36.56
CA SER A 534 -4.41 -4.81 -36.46
C SER A 534 -4.88 -5.08 -35.02
N TYR A 535 -4.30 -4.39 -34.03
CA TYR A 535 -4.54 -4.66 -32.61
C TYR A 535 -6.02 -4.59 -32.23
N PRO A 536 -6.81 -3.53 -32.56
CA PRO A 536 -8.21 -3.47 -32.17
C PRO A 536 -9.01 -4.66 -32.71
N LEU A 537 -8.77 -5.04 -33.96
CA LEU A 537 -9.42 -6.15 -34.63
C LEU A 537 -9.04 -7.49 -33.99
N LEU A 538 -7.77 -7.69 -33.64
CA LEU A 538 -7.29 -8.93 -33.02
C LEU A 538 -7.78 -9.05 -31.58
N PHE A 539 -7.75 -7.95 -30.82
CA PHE A 539 -8.27 -7.87 -29.47
C PHE A 539 -9.78 -8.19 -29.44
N GLU A 540 -10.57 -7.55 -30.30
CA GLU A 540 -12.01 -7.84 -30.43
C GLU A 540 -12.24 -9.30 -30.86
N SER A 541 -11.40 -9.86 -31.75
CA SER A 541 -11.54 -11.25 -32.18
C SER A 541 -11.26 -12.26 -31.07
N ILE A 542 -10.29 -11.99 -30.19
CA ILE A 542 -9.98 -12.81 -29.02
C ILE A 542 -11.16 -12.78 -28.04
N LEU A 543 -11.66 -11.58 -27.70
CA LEU A 543 -12.77 -11.45 -26.77
C LEU A 543 -14.06 -12.07 -27.31
N ASN A 544 -14.39 -11.86 -28.59
CA ASN A 544 -15.50 -12.54 -29.24
C ASN A 544 -15.36 -14.06 -29.18
N SER A 545 -14.14 -14.59 -29.34
CA SER A 545 -13.90 -16.04 -29.23
C SER A 545 -14.16 -16.55 -27.82
N ILE A 546 -13.69 -15.84 -26.80
CA ILE A 546 -13.95 -16.14 -25.38
C ILE A 546 -15.46 -16.16 -25.11
N PHE A 547 -16.19 -15.14 -25.59
CA PHE A 547 -17.64 -15.06 -25.45
C PHE A 547 -18.38 -16.18 -26.17
N ILE A 548 -17.96 -16.55 -27.39
CA ILE A 548 -18.52 -17.72 -28.11
C ILE A 548 -18.32 -19.00 -27.31
N ILE A 549 -17.11 -19.22 -26.78
CA ILE A 549 -16.77 -20.39 -25.96
C ILE A 549 -17.62 -20.41 -24.69
N TRP A 550 -17.74 -19.27 -24.00
CA TRP A 550 -18.57 -19.14 -22.79
C TRP A 550 -20.03 -19.48 -23.08
N VAL A 551 -20.63 -18.89 -24.11
CA VAL A 551 -22.02 -19.17 -24.48
C VAL A 551 -22.27 -20.66 -24.75
N ILE A 552 -21.35 -21.34 -25.46
CA ILE A 552 -21.51 -22.76 -25.80
C ILE A 552 -21.26 -23.66 -24.57
N GLY A 553 -20.36 -23.22 -23.69
CA GLY A 553 -19.91 -24.00 -22.55
C GLY A 553 -20.74 -23.82 -21.28
N LYS A 554 -21.30 -22.62 -21.03
CA LYS A 554 -21.95 -22.28 -19.75
C LYS A 554 -23.10 -23.22 -19.39
N ASP A 555 -23.89 -23.64 -20.38
CA ASP A 555 -25.04 -24.53 -20.15
C ASP A 555 -24.60 -25.97 -19.83
N LYS A 556 -23.32 -26.27 -20.04
CA LYS A 556 -22.71 -27.57 -19.76
C LYS A 556 -22.01 -27.58 -18.39
N ILE A 557 -21.80 -26.42 -17.77
CA ILE A 557 -21.18 -26.29 -16.44
C ILE A 557 -22.16 -26.84 -15.40
N ARG A 558 -21.67 -27.71 -14.50
CA ARG A 558 -22.49 -28.19 -13.38
C ARG A 558 -22.66 -27.06 -12.36
N ASN A 559 -23.90 -26.76 -12.00
CA ASN A 559 -24.17 -26.01 -10.77
C ASN A 559 -24.00 -27.01 -9.62
N GLU A 560 -22.88 -26.94 -8.91
CA GLU A 560 -22.71 -27.64 -7.62
C GLU A 560 -23.39 -26.85 -6.49
#